data_AF-A0A376WBN3-F1
#
_entry.id   AF-A0A376WBN3-F1
#
_cell.length_a   1.000
_cell.length_b   1.000
_cell.length_c   1.000
_cell.angle_alpha   90.00
_cell.angle_beta   90.00
_cell.angle_gamma   90.00
#
_symmetry.space_group_name_H-M   'P 1'
#
loop_
_entity.id
_entity.type
_entity.pdbx_description
1 polymer ?
#
loop_
_entity_poly.entity_id
_entity_poly.type
_entity_poly.pdbx_seq_one_letter_code
_entity_poly.pdbx_strand_id
1 'polypeptide(L)' 'MAKLTKRMRVIREKVDATKQYDINEAIALLKELATAKFVESVDVAVNLGIDARKSDQNVRGATVLPHGTGRSVA' A
#
# COMPACT_ATOMS: atom_id res chain seq x y z
N MET A 1 21.81 -0.84 -10.28
CA MET A 1 20.61 -1.23 -9.51
C MET A 1 21.07 -1.73 -8.14
N ALA A 2 20.53 -1.17 -7.05
CA ALA A 2 20.93 -1.58 -5.71
C ALA A 2 20.61 -3.06 -5.47
N LYS A 3 21.53 -3.78 -4.81
CA LYS A 3 21.37 -5.20 -4.48
C LYS A 3 20.15 -5.36 -3.56
N LEU A 4 19.20 -6.21 -3.95
CA LEU A 4 18.02 -6.51 -3.13
C LEU A 4 18.43 -7.08 -1.78
N THR A 5 17.86 -6.51 -0.72
CA THR A 5 18.01 -7.04 0.64
C THR A 5 17.35 -8.42 0.75
N LYS A 6 17.79 -9.25 1.70
CA LYS A 6 17.21 -10.59 1.91
C LYS A 6 15.69 -10.54 2.09
N ARG A 7 15.19 -9.54 2.84
CA ARG A 7 13.75 -9.31 3.06
C ARG A 7 13.00 -8.98 1.77
N MET A 8 13.53 -8.09 0.93
CA MET A 8 12.89 -7.73 -0.34
C MET A 8 12.82 -8.89 -1.32
N ARG A 9 13.78 -9.83 -1.26
CA ARG A 9 13.76 -11.02 -2.12
C ARG A 9 12.60 -11.95 -1.77
N VAL A 10 12.42 -12.26 -0.48
CA VAL A 10 11.29 -13.08 0.01
C VAL A 10 9.94 -12.46 -0.36
N ILE A 11 9.82 -11.13 -0.26
CA ILE A 11 8.60 -10.42 -0.68
C ILE A 11 8.34 -10.61 -2.17
N ARG A 12 9.36 -10.46 -3.03
CA ARG A 12 9.23 -10.63 -4.48
C ARG A 12 8.96 -12.08 -4.92
N GLU A 13 9.34 -13.06 -4.11
CA GLU A 13 9.02 -14.47 -4.38
C GLU A 13 7.55 -14.77 -4.08
N LYS A 14 6.94 -14.07 -3.12
CA LYS A 14 5.54 -14.25 -2.71
C LYS A 14 4.54 -13.36 -3.48
N VAL A 15 4.98 -12.19 -3.94
CA VAL A 15 4.15 -11.22 -4.68
C VAL A 15 4.42 -11.33 -6.17
N ASP A 16 3.41 -11.70 -6.95
CA ASP A 16 3.44 -11.67 -8.41
C ASP A 16 2.95 -10.30 -8.91
N ALA A 17 3.84 -9.52 -9.51
CA ALA A 17 3.50 -8.19 -10.03
C ALA A 17 2.57 -8.22 -11.25
N THR A 18 2.40 -9.38 -11.90
CA THR A 18 1.54 -9.54 -13.08
C THR A 18 0.12 -10.00 -12.74
N LYS A 19 -0.07 -10.54 -11.54
CA LYS A 19 -1.38 -11.01 -11.06
C LYS A 19 -2.18 -9.83 -10.48
N GLN A 20 -3.45 -9.75 -10.85
CA GLN A 20 -4.41 -8.92 -10.14
C GLN A 20 -4.97 -9.70 -8.94
N TYR A 21 -4.71 -9.21 -7.74
CA TYR A 21 -5.19 -9.79 -6.50
C TYR A 21 -6.54 -9.19 -6.11
N ASP A 22 -7.43 -10.01 -5.55
CA ASP A 22 -8.60 -9.50 -4.83
C ASP A 22 -8.16 -8.79 -3.54
N ILE A 23 -8.98 -7.85 -3.06
CA ILE A 23 -8.68 -7.08 -1.85
C ILE A 23 -8.43 -8.01 -0.65
N ASN A 24 -9.22 -9.08 -0.49
CA ASN A 24 -9.08 -9.98 0.65
C ASN A 24 -7.77 -10.78 0.58
N GLU A 25 -7.40 -11.24 -0.61
CA GLU A 25 -6.13 -11.96 -0.85
C GLU A 25 -4.94 -11.04 -0.59
N ALA A 26 -5.02 -9.79 -1.08
CA ALA A 26 -3.98 -8.79 -0.87
C ALA A 26 -3.76 -8.46 0.61
N ILE A 27 -4.83 -8.30 1.40
CA ILE A 27 -4.73 -8.01 2.84
C ILE A 27 -4.13 -9.18 3.61
N ALA A 28 -4.52 -10.41 3.30
CA ALA A 28 -3.94 -11.60 3.92
C ALA A 28 -2.43 -11.68 3.65
N LEU A 29 -2.03 -11.48 2.39
CA LEU A 29 -0.65 -11.52 1.96
C LEU A 29 0.18 -10.37 2.59
N LEU A 30 -0.38 -9.16 2.70
CA LEU A 30 0.27 -8.03 3.39
C LEU A 30 0.59 -8.36 4.85
N LYS A 31 -0.33 -9.02 5.57
CA LYS A 31 -0.11 -9.43 6.96
C LYS A 31 0.98 -10.49 7.10
N GLU A 32 1.11 -11.40 6.14
CA GLU A 32 2.19 -12.40 6.15
C GLU A 32 3.57 -11.82 5.87
N LEU A 33 3.64 -10.72 5.11
CA LEU A 33 4.89 -10.04 4.76
C LEU A 33 5.36 -9.07 5.85
N ALA A 34 4.47 -8.68 6.75
CA ALA A 34 4.76 -7.83 7.89
C ALA A 34 5.68 -8.56 8.90
N THR A 35 6.99 -8.37 8.72
CA THR A 35 8.04 -9.09 9.46
C THR A 35 8.77 -8.20 10.47
N ALA A 36 8.46 -6.90 10.52
CA ALA A 36 9.01 -6.03 11.54
C ALA A 36 8.39 -6.31 12.92
N LYS A 37 9.16 -5.99 13.97
CA LYS A 37 8.73 -6.18 15.38
C LYS A 37 7.78 -5.07 15.89
N PHE A 38 7.51 -4.06 15.07
CA PHE A 38 6.66 -2.92 15.42
C PHE A 38 5.40 -2.92 14.55
N VAL A 39 4.40 -2.11 14.92
CA VAL A 39 3.16 -1.96 14.15
C VAL A 39 3.46 -1.25 12.83
N GLU A 40 3.44 -2.01 11.74
CA GLU A 40 3.67 -1.47 10.39
C GLU A 40 2.47 -0.65 9.89
N SER A 41 2.74 0.31 9.01
CA SER A 41 1.70 1.10 8.32
C SER A 41 1.51 0.59 6.89
N VAL A 42 0.28 0.69 6.39
CA VAL A 42 -0.07 0.28 5.02
C VAL A 42 -0.30 1.52 4.18
N ASP A 43 0.43 1.62 3.07
CA ASP A 43 0.26 2.66 2.06
C ASP A 43 -0.55 2.12 0.88
N VAL A 44 -1.47 2.95 0.37
CA VAL A 44 -2.29 2.61 -0.81
C VAL A 44 -1.96 3.60 -1.93
N ALA A 45 -1.46 3.08 -3.04
CA ALA A 45 -1.21 3.86 -4.25
C ALA A 45 -2.33 3.61 -5.26
N VAL A 46 -2.99 4.67 -5.71
CA VAL A 46 -4.06 4.62 -6.70
C VAL A 46 -3.67 5.46 -7.90
N ASN A 47 -3.62 4.84 -9.08
CA ASN A 47 -3.41 5.56 -10.31
C ASN A 47 -4.73 6.21 -10.76
N LEU A 48 -4.73 7.53 -10.84
CA LEU A 48 -5.89 8.30 -11.30
C LEU A 48 -5.78 8.58 -12.80
N GLY A 49 -6.92 8.59 -13.50
CA GLY A 49 -7.00 8.93 -14.92
C GLY A 49 -7.07 10.44 -15.21
N ILE A 50 -6.51 11.28 -14.33
CA ILE A 50 -6.55 12.74 -14.44
C ILE A 50 -5.32 13.28 -15.17
N ASP A 51 -5.49 14.41 -15.87
CA ASP A 51 -4.38 15.17 -16.41
C ASP A 51 -3.90 16.18 -15.36
N ALA A 52 -2.80 15.86 -14.67
CA ALA A 52 -2.22 16.71 -13.62
C ALA A 52 -1.75 18.09 -14.11
N ARG A 53 -1.66 18.33 -15.43
CA ARG A 53 -1.34 19.65 -16.00
C ARG A 53 -2.56 20.58 -16.04
N LYS A 54 -3.77 20.02 -15.93
CA LYS A 54 -5.03 20.75 -15.91
C LYS A 54 -5.48 20.94 -14.46
N SER A 55 -5.50 22.19 -14.00
CA SER A 55 -5.75 22.53 -12.60
C SER A 55 -7.14 22.13 -12.10
N ASP A 56 -8.13 22.07 -13.00
CA ASP A 56 -9.51 21.65 -12.74
C ASP A 56 -9.66 20.13 -12.49
N GLN A 57 -8.69 19.33 -12.93
CA GLN A 57 -8.71 17.87 -12.75
C GLN A 57 -7.95 17.41 -11.50
N ASN A 58 -7.33 18.32 -10.76
CA ASN A 58 -6.61 17.98 -9.54
C ASN A 58 -7.59 17.57 -8.43
N VAL A 59 -7.42 16.36 -7.90
CA VAL A 59 -8.26 15.82 -6.83
C VAL A 59 -7.53 15.97 -5.49
N ARG A 60 -8.14 16.72 -4.57
CA ARG A 60 -7.71 16.80 -3.17
C ARG A 60 -8.93 16.70 -2.27
N GLY A 61 -9.01 15.62 -1.51
CA GLY A 61 -10.10 15.36 -0.58
C GLY A 61 -9.59 14.70 0.70
N ALA A 62 -10.44 14.68 1.72
CA ALA A 62 -10.21 13.96 2.96
C ALA A 62 -11.45 13.13 3.26
N THR A 63 -11.24 11.91 3.77
CA THR A 63 -12.31 11.00 4.15
C THR A 63 -12.01 10.45 5.53
N VAL A 64 -13.04 10.31 6.36
CA VAL A 64 -12.94 9.65 7.66
C VAL A 64 -12.97 8.14 7.45
N LEU A 65 -11.95 7.44 7.92
CA LEU A 65 -11.91 5.98 7.87
C LEU A 65 -12.83 5.39 8.95
N PRO A 66 -13.70 4.42 8.61
CA PRO A 66 -14.66 3.85 9.56
C PRO A 66 -14.00 3.11 10.74
N HIS A 67 -12.77 2.63 10.55
CA HIS A 67 -11.97 1.96 11.58
C HIS A 67 -10.80 2.82 12.09
N GLY A 68 -10.76 4.10 11.69
CA GLY A 68 -9.64 5.01 12.01
C GLY A 68 -8.32 4.57 11.38
N THR A 69 -7.23 5.23 11.81
CA THR A 69 -5.85 4.96 11.36
C THR A 69 -5.04 4.14 12.37
N GLY A 70 -5.66 3.70 13.47
CA GLY A 70 -4.99 2.94 14.53
C GLY A 70 -3.96 3.73 15.36
N ARG A 71 -3.72 5.00 15.02
CA ARG A 71 -2.88 5.92 15.81
C ARG A 71 -3.79 6.75 16.69
N SER A 72 -3.70 6.56 18.01
CA SER A 72 -4.37 7.44 18.96
C SER A 72 -3.70 8.81 18.86
N VAL A 73 -4.44 9.80 18.35
CA VAL A 73 -4.02 11.21 18.38
C VAL A 73 -4.38 11.69 19.78
N ALA A 74 -3.39 11.69 20.67
CA ALA A 74 -3.48 12.39 21.96
C ALA A 74 -3.03 13.84 21.78
#